data_AF-A0A3M2LZV7-F1
#
_entry.id   AF-A0A3M2LZV7-F1
#
_cell.length_a   1.000
_cell.length_b   1.000
_cell.length_c   1.000
_cell.angle_alpha   90.00
_cell.angle_beta   90.00
_cell.angle_gamma   90.00
#
_symmetry.space_group_name_H-M   'P 1'
#
loop_
_entity.id
_entity.type
_entity.pdbx_description
1 polymer ?
#
loop_
_entity_poly.entity_id
_entity_poly.type
_entity_poly.pdbx_seq_one_letter_code
_entity_poly.pdbx_strand_id
1 'polypeptide(L)'
;MDETEFWSLVDGTRLAAGRDPDLHAELLVERLTGLDPEAVHDFARHFEARFSRAYRWDLWGAACVLLNGAGDDAFENFRCWLISQGRTVFEGALADPNALAELLPDFDERIEGEAEEIGYAAFDAYEQLTGVELPDLGLGDPGVEPQGAPIDLEDEEALSAAFPELWARFGARGRSADQQGLAGGPAQV
;
A
#
# COMPACT_ATOMS: atom_id res chain seq x y z
N MET A 1 -18.81 3.17 -12.58
CA MET A 1 -17.95 2.09 -13.10
C MET A 1 -18.07 0.83 -12.25
N ASP A 2 -17.89 -0.33 -12.88
CA ASP A 2 -17.85 -1.61 -12.18
C ASP A 2 -16.44 -1.96 -11.65
N GLU A 3 -16.35 -3.05 -10.87
CA GLU A 3 -15.07 -3.48 -10.29
C GLU A 3 -14.01 -3.88 -11.34
N THR A 4 -14.43 -4.42 -12.49
CA THR A 4 -13.49 -4.83 -13.54
C THR A 4 -12.88 -3.61 -14.22
N GLU A 5 -13.68 -2.58 -14.45
CA GLU A 5 -13.24 -1.28 -14.96
C GLU A 5 -12.26 -0.61 -13.99
N PHE A 6 -12.57 -0.59 -12.69
CA PHE A 6 -11.69 -0.08 -11.64
C PHE A 6 -10.29 -0.71 -11.70
N TRP A 7 -10.22 -2.05 -11.68
CA TRP A 7 -8.93 -2.75 -11.74
C TRP A 7 -8.21 -2.55 -13.06
N SER A 8 -8.95 -2.45 -14.17
CA SER A 8 -8.35 -2.20 -15.49
C SER A 8 -7.70 -0.82 -15.56
N LEU A 9 -8.27 0.20 -14.90
CA LEU A 9 -7.66 1.52 -14.78
C LEU A 9 -6.36 1.46 -13.96
N VAL A 10 -6.43 0.90 -12.75
CA VAL A 10 -5.27 0.75 -11.85
C VAL A 10 -4.12 0.00 -12.53
N ASP A 11 -4.40 -1.14 -13.17
CA ASP A 11 -3.37 -1.91 -13.87
C ASP A 11 -2.80 -1.14 -15.07
N GLY A 12 -3.65 -0.45 -15.82
CA GLY A 12 -3.24 0.34 -16.98
C GLY A 12 -2.30 1.48 -16.62
N THR A 13 -2.59 2.21 -15.55
CA THR A 13 -1.78 3.33 -15.07
C THR A 13 -0.52 2.84 -14.36
N ARG A 14 -0.59 1.76 -13.58
CA ARG A 14 0.60 1.14 -12.98
C ARG A 14 1.60 0.71 -14.05
N LEU A 15 1.15 0.03 -15.10
CA LEU A 15 2.03 -0.42 -16.18
C LEU A 15 2.70 0.75 -16.92
N ALA A 16 2.02 1.89 -17.03
CA ALA A 16 2.57 3.09 -17.66
C ALA A 16 3.53 3.86 -16.74
N ALA A 17 3.27 3.87 -15.42
CA ALA A 17 4.13 4.51 -14.41
C ALA A 17 5.38 3.68 -14.07
N GLY A 18 5.34 2.37 -14.29
CA GLY A 18 6.41 1.47 -13.86
C GLY A 18 6.38 1.28 -12.34
N ARG A 19 7.44 1.70 -11.64
CA ARG A 19 7.61 1.54 -10.19
C ARG A 19 7.47 2.87 -9.42
N ASP A 20 7.04 3.93 -10.08
CA ASP A 20 6.93 5.28 -9.51
C ASP A 20 5.49 5.53 -9.04
N PRO A 21 5.22 5.60 -7.71
CA PRO A 21 3.88 5.83 -7.19
C PRO A 21 3.32 7.22 -7.51
N ASP A 22 4.16 8.25 -7.54
CA ASP A 22 3.74 9.63 -7.85
C ASP A 22 3.27 9.71 -9.30
N LEU A 23 4.06 9.17 -10.23
CA LEU A 23 3.66 9.07 -11.64
C LEU A 23 2.41 8.21 -11.82
N HIS A 24 2.24 7.16 -10.99
CA HIS A 24 1.02 6.36 -11.01
C HIS A 24 -0.20 7.19 -10.60
N ALA A 25 -0.11 7.97 -9.53
CA ALA A 25 -1.17 8.87 -9.10
C ALA A 25 -1.52 9.90 -10.19
N GLU A 26 -0.50 10.55 -10.78
CA GLU A 26 -0.69 11.52 -11.88
C GLU A 26 -1.45 10.90 -13.07
N LEU A 27 -1.05 9.70 -13.49
CA LEU A 27 -1.69 8.98 -14.59
C LEU A 27 -3.11 8.54 -14.24
N LEU A 28 -3.38 8.15 -12.98
CA LEU A 28 -4.74 7.86 -12.51
C LEU A 28 -5.61 9.11 -12.61
N VAL A 29 -5.15 10.26 -12.12
CA VAL A 29 -5.86 11.54 -12.23
C VAL A 29 -6.14 11.89 -13.69
N GLU A 30 -5.14 11.78 -14.58
CA GLU A 30 -5.31 12.03 -16.02
C GLU A 30 -6.39 11.12 -16.63
N ARG A 31 -6.41 9.83 -16.28
CA ARG A 31 -7.40 8.90 -16.81
C ARG A 31 -8.79 9.16 -16.27
N LEU A 32 -8.91 9.44 -14.98
CA LEU A 32 -10.18 9.69 -14.31
C LEU A 32 -10.82 11.01 -14.76
N THR A 33 -10.03 12.06 -14.99
CA THR A 33 -10.51 13.34 -15.55
C THR A 33 -11.01 13.22 -17.00
N GLY A 34 -10.71 12.11 -17.69
CA GLY A 34 -11.29 11.78 -18.99
C GLY A 34 -12.67 11.12 -18.93
N LEU A 35 -13.16 10.78 -17.73
CA LEU A 35 -14.45 10.11 -17.49
C LEU A 35 -15.52 11.10 -17.04
N ASP A 36 -16.75 10.61 -16.90
CA ASP A 36 -17.82 11.37 -16.26
C ASP A 36 -17.69 11.35 -14.71
N PRO A 37 -18.22 12.36 -14.00
CA PRO A 37 -18.10 12.44 -12.54
C PRO A 37 -18.72 11.26 -11.78
N GLU A 38 -19.76 10.60 -12.31
CA GLU A 38 -20.38 9.43 -11.68
C GLU A 38 -19.41 8.23 -11.72
N ALA A 39 -18.72 8.03 -12.83
CA ALA A 39 -17.65 7.04 -12.93
C ALA A 39 -16.50 7.31 -11.94
N VAL A 40 -16.06 8.56 -11.78
CA VAL A 40 -15.02 8.91 -10.80
C VAL A 40 -15.49 8.67 -9.36
N HIS A 41 -16.74 9.00 -9.04
CA HIS A 41 -17.33 8.68 -7.74
C HIS A 41 -17.34 7.18 -7.47
N ASP A 42 -17.74 6.38 -8.45
CA ASP A 42 -17.69 4.91 -8.34
C ASP A 42 -16.25 4.38 -8.17
N PHE A 43 -15.27 4.97 -8.86
CA PHE A 43 -13.86 4.62 -8.66
C PHE A 43 -13.44 4.85 -7.20
N ALA A 44 -13.77 6.01 -6.63
CA ALA A 44 -13.47 6.34 -5.24
C ALA A 44 -14.14 5.35 -4.27
N ARG A 45 -15.41 4.99 -4.51
CA ARG A 45 -16.11 3.95 -3.72
C ARG A 45 -15.36 2.62 -3.76
N HIS A 46 -14.86 2.22 -4.93
CA HIS A 46 -14.08 0.98 -5.07
C HIS A 46 -12.75 1.06 -4.31
N PHE A 47 -12.03 2.17 -4.43
CA PHE A 47 -10.76 2.38 -3.75
C PHE A 47 -10.95 2.34 -2.23
N GLU A 48 -11.87 3.14 -1.69
CA GLU A 48 -12.10 3.27 -0.25
C GLU A 48 -12.63 1.97 0.39
N ALA A 49 -13.47 1.22 -0.32
CA ALA A 49 -13.89 -0.10 0.14
C ALA A 49 -12.69 -1.07 0.29
N ARG A 50 -11.68 -0.95 -0.56
CA ARG A 50 -10.45 -1.77 -0.50
C ARG A 50 -9.49 -1.26 0.57
N PHE A 51 -9.34 0.05 0.69
CA PHE A 51 -8.54 0.70 1.72
C PHE A 51 -9.03 0.31 3.13
N SER A 52 -10.36 0.30 3.32
CA SER A 52 -11.02 -0.18 4.54
C SER A 52 -10.81 -1.68 4.77
N ARG A 53 -10.96 -2.52 3.74
CA ARG A 53 -10.74 -3.99 3.84
C ARG A 53 -9.29 -4.34 4.19
N ALA A 54 -8.33 -3.50 3.80
CA ALA A 54 -6.92 -3.69 4.06
C ALA A 54 -6.50 -3.24 5.47
N TYR A 55 -7.39 -2.64 6.27
CA TYR A 55 -7.11 -2.25 7.64
C TYR A 55 -7.13 -3.47 8.59
N ARG A 56 -6.05 -4.25 8.55
CA ARG A 56 -5.89 -5.52 9.29
C ARG A 56 -4.52 -5.62 9.94
N TRP A 57 -4.47 -6.25 11.11
CA TRP A 57 -3.23 -6.47 11.85
C TRP A 57 -2.19 -7.32 11.10
N ASP A 58 -2.64 -8.31 10.34
CA ASP A 58 -1.75 -9.18 9.58
C ASP A 58 -1.13 -8.47 8.37
N LEU A 59 -1.89 -7.61 7.69
CA LEU A 59 -1.34 -6.72 6.65
C LEU A 59 -0.41 -5.65 7.23
N TRP A 60 -0.69 -5.13 8.41
CA TRP A 60 0.20 -4.19 9.08
C TRP A 60 1.54 -4.86 9.44
N GLY A 61 1.49 -6.08 9.97
CA GLY A 61 2.69 -6.88 10.18
C GLY A 61 3.49 -7.09 8.89
N ALA A 62 2.84 -7.41 7.78
CA ALA A 62 3.51 -7.53 6.47
C ALA A 62 4.12 -6.20 5.99
N ALA A 63 3.43 -5.08 6.23
CA ALA A 63 3.95 -3.74 5.95
C ALA A 63 5.23 -3.46 6.77
N CYS A 64 5.25 -3.81 8.07
CA CYS A 64 6.45 -3.70 8.90
C CYS A 64 7.63 -4.51 8.33
N VAL A 65 7.38 -5.68 7.76
CA VAL A 65 8.45 -6.48 7.13
C VAL A 65 8.99 -5.82 5.86
N LEU A 66 8.11 -5.25 5.02
CA LEU A 66 8.50 -4.64 3.74
C LEU A 66 9.15 -3.27 3.89
N LEU A 67 8.66 -2.45 4.83
CA LEU A 67 9.10 -1.07 5.07
C LEU A 67 10.15 -0.96 6.20
N ASN A 68 10.55 -2.10 6.77
CA ASN A 68 11.42 -2.16 7.95
C ASN A 68 10.88 -1.34 9.15
N GLY A 69 9.58 -1.53 9.42
CA GLY A 69 8.79 -0.82 10.41
C GLY A 69 7.69 0.03 9.76
N ALA A 70 6.49 0.05 10.36
CA ALA A 70 5.39 0.86 9.84
C ALA A 70 4.55 1.41 11.02
N GLY A 71 4.58 2.74 11.19
CA GLY A 71 3.58 3.45 12.00
C GLY A 71 2.26 3.61 11.24
N ASP A 72 1.33 4.38 11.80
CA ASP A 72 0.00 4.62 11.19
C ASP A 72 0.11 5.16 9.76
N ASP A 73 0.84 6.27 9.56
CA ASP A 73 1.00 6.92 8.25
C ASP A 73 1.68 6.01 7.22
N ALA A 74 2.69 5.25 7.64
CA ALA A 74 3.38 4.29 6.78
C ALA A 74 2.47 3.13 6.39
N PHE A 75 1.57 2.70 7.28
CA PHE A 75 0.59 1.67 6.98
C PHE A 75 -0.54 2.18 6.08
N GLU A 76 -0.94 3.44 6.19
CA GLU A 76 -1.83 4.10 5.23
C GLU A 76 -1.21 4.11 3.82
N ASN A 77 0.02 4.57 3.72
CA ASN A 77 0.80 4.54 2.48
C ASN A 77 0.89 3.12 1.89
N PHE A 78 1.21 2.13 2.73
CA PHE A 78 1.26 0.72 2.31
C PHE A 78 -0.08 0.22 1.76
N ARG A 79 -1.21 0.60 2.37
CA ARG A 79 -2.54 0.19 1.88
C ARG A 79 -2.85 0.82 0.52
N CYS A 80 -2.50 2.09 0.32
CA CYS A 80 -2.59 2.74 -0.99
C CYS A 80 -1.72 2.02 -2.03
N TRP A 81 -0.46 1.73 -1.69
CA TRP A 81 0.45 0.96 -2.54
C TRP A 81 -0.10 -0.42 -2.87
N LEU A 82 -0.63 -1.15 -1.89
CA LEU A 82 -1.14 -2.52 -2.08
C LEU A 82 -2.31 -2.57 -3.05
N ILE A 83 -3.21 -1.56 -3.00
CA ILE A 83 -4.30 -1.42 -3.98
C ILE A 83 -3.72 -1.11 -5.36
N SER A 84 -2.71 -0.24 -5.43
CA SER A 84 -2.07 0.17 -6.68
C SER A 84 -1.40 -0.98 -7.43
N GLN A 85 -0.94 -2.02 -6.72
CA GLN A 85 -0.37 -3.25 -7.31
C GLN A 85 -1.39 -4.08 -8.11
N GLY A 86 -2.67 -3.73 -8.08
CA GLY A 86 -3.72 -4.38 -8.85
C GLY A 86 -4.29 -5.62 -8.16
N ARG A 87 -5.31 -6.19 -8.79
CA ARG A 87 -6.22 -7.17 -8.15
C ARG A 87 -5.52 -8.39 -7.60
N THR A 88 -4.60 -8.97 -8.37
CA THR A 88 -3.95 -10.24 -8.01
C THR A 88 -3.10 -10.10 -6.75
N VAL A 89 -2.34 -9.00 -6.63
CA VAL A 89 -1.49 -8.75 -5.46
C VAL A 89 -2.37 -8.39 -4.26
N PHE A 90 -3.34 -7.49 -4.45
CA PHE A 90 -4.22 -7.04 -3.38
C PHE A 90 -5.03 -8.19 -2.75
N GLU A 91 -5.75 -8.97 -3.57
CA GLU A 91 -6.57 -10.08 -3.06
C GLU A 91 -5.70 -11.25 -2.56
N GLY A 92 -4.51 -11.46 -3.16
CA GLY A 92 -3.54 -12.43 -2.69
C GLY A 92 -3.03 -12.10 -1.28
N ALA A 93 -2.65 -10.84 -1.05
CA ALA A 93 -2.21 -10.37 0.27
C ALA A 93 -3.33 -10.41 1.32
N LEU A 94 -4.58 -10.12 0.93
CA LEU A 94 -5.71 -10.28 1.86
C LEU A 94 -5.98 -11.74 2.23
N ALA A 95 -5.72 -12.68 1.32
CA ALA A 95 -5.88 -14.11 1.59
C ALA A 95 -4.74 -14.63 2.49
N ASP A 96 -3.51 -14.24 2.18
CA ASP A 96 -2.30 -14.58 2.94
C ASP A 96 -1.24 -13.47 2.78
N PRO A 97 -1.01 -12.62 3.80
CA PRO A 97 0.00 -11.57 3.70
C PRO A 97 1.43 -12.11 3.51
N ASN A 98 1.73 -13.34 3.96
CA ASN A 98 3.03 -13.95 3.72
C ASN A 98 3.26 -14.26 2.22
N ALA A 99 2.18 -14.47 1.44
CA ALA A 99 2.26 -14.69 -0.01
C ALA A 99 2.79 -13.50 -0.80
N LEU A 100 2.87 -12.29 -0.21
CA LEU A 100 3.61 -11.17 -0.79
C LEU A 100 5.08 -11.53 -1.09
N ALA A 101 5.62 -12.51 -0.38
CA ALA A 101 6.94 -13.09 -0.66
C ALA A 101 7.05 -13.68 -2.06
N GLU A 102 5.96 -14.16 -2.66
CA GLU A 102 5.94 -14.74 -4.01
C GLU A 102 5.33 -13.78 -5.03
N LEU A 103 4.28 -13.04 -4.63
CA LEU A 103 3.53 -12.13 -5.50
C LEU A 103 4.38 -10.94 -5.96
N LEU A 104 5.34 -10.51 -5.14
CA LEU A 104 6.21 -9.38 -5.46
C LEU A 104 7.49 -9.86 -6.15
N PRO A 105 7.84 -9.35 -7.35
CA PRO A 105 9.15 -9.61 -7.95
C PRO A 105 10.29 -8.89 -7.20
N ASP A 106 10.02 -7.71 -6.68
CA ASP A 106 10.89 -6.90 -5.84
C ASP A 106 10.05 -5.87 -5.08
N PHE A 107 10.69 -5.16 -4.16
CA PHE A 107 10.12 -4.04 -3.41
C PHE A 107 11.28 -3.13 -3.02
N ASP A 108 11.16 -1.83 -3.29
CA ASP A 108 12.12 -0.81 -2.85
C ASP A 108 11.38 0.21 -1.99
N GLU A 109 11.53 0.09 -0.67
CA GLU A 109 10.86 0.95 0.31
C GLU A 109 11.13 2.45 0.09
N ARG A 110 12.26 2.81 -0.54
CA ARG A 110 12.63 4.22 -0.78
C ARG A 110 11.87 4.86 -1.94
N ILE A 111 11.27 4.04 -2.79
CA ILE A 111 10.53 4.47 -3.99
C ILE A 111 9.06 4.15 -3.80
N GLU A 112 8.74 2.93 -3.35
CA GLU A 112 7.38 2.39 -3.30
C GLU A 112 6.71 2.54 -1.94
N GLY A 113 7.46 2.96 -0.90
CA GLY A 113 6.94 3.13 0.44
C GLY A 113 6.07 4.37 0.64
N GLU A 114 6.10 5.31 -0.31
CA GLU A 114 5.31 6.54 -0.30
C GLU A 114 4.32 6.46 -1.48
N ALA A 115 3.05 6.20 -1.18
CA ALA A 115 2.02 5.94 -2.19
C ALA A 115 0.68 6.61 -1.85
N GLU A 116 0.68 7.53 -0.87
CA GLU A 116 -0.49 8.26 -0.40
C GLU A 116 -1.26 8.93 -1.54
N GLU A 117 -0.56 9.58 -2.49
CA GLU A 117 -1.14 10.31 -3.63
C GLU A 117 -2.07 9.45 -4.49
N ILE A 118 -1.84 8.14 -4.56
CA ILE A 118 -2.75 7.22 -5.27
C ILE A 118 -4.14 7.19 -4.63
N GLY A 119 -4.21 7.33 -3.30
CA GLY A 119 -5.47 7.40 -2.57
C GLY A 119 -6.27 8.67 -2.85
N TYR A 120 -5.59 9.78 -3.14
CA TYR A 120 -6.25 11.06 -3.46
C TYR A 120 -6.66 11.20 -4.92
N ALA A 121 -6.14 10.36 -5.83
CA ALA A 121 -6.35 10.50 -7.27
C ALA A 121 -7.82 10.67 -7.71
N ALA A 122 -8.75 9.99 -7.04
CA ALA A 122 -10.18 10.12 -7.35
C ALA A 122 -10.80 11.43 -6.86
N PHE A 123 -10.36 11.91 -5.70
CA PHE A 123 -10.77 13.19 -5.14
C PHE A 123 -10.28 14.35 -6.02
N ASP A 124 -9.00 14.31 -6.40
CA ASP A 124 -8.38 15.30 -7.27
C ASP A 124 -9.03 15.33 -8.66
N ALA A 125 -9.27 14.16 -9.25
CA ALA A 125 -9.92 14.08 -10.56
C ALA A 125 -11.36 14.63 -10.52
N TYR A 126 -12.11 14.32 -9.45
CA TYR A 126 -13.47 14.82 -9.31
C TYR A 126 -13.51 16.33 -9.10
N GLU A 127 -12.60 16.88 -8.29
CA GLU A 127 -12.48 18.33 -8.10
C GLU A 127 -12.11 19.03 -9.40
N GLN A 128 -11.17 18.48 -10.17
CA GLN A 128 -10.80 19.03 -11.49
C GLN A 128 -11.96 19.01 -12.49
N LEU A 129 -12.78 17.95 -12.49
CA LEU A 129 -13.93 17.81 -13.39
C LEU A 129 -15.09 18.74 -13.05
N THR A 130 -15.36 18.92 -11.76
CA THR A 130 -16.61 19.51 -11.27
C THR A 130 -16.44 20.87 -10.60
N GLY A 131 -15.22 21.19 -10.16
CA GLY A 131 -14.89 22.38 -9.37
C GLY A 131 -15.37 22.31 -7.92
N VAL A 132 -15.73 21.12 -7.42
CA VAL A 132 -16.16 20.89 -6.03
C VAL A 132 -15.58 19.59 -5.48
N GLU A 133 -15.51 19.47 -4.14
CA GLU A 133 -15.07 18.27 -3.45
C GLU A 133 -15.95 17.05 -3.80
N LEU A 134 -15.32 15.86 -3.78
CA LEU A 134 -16.01 14.60 -3.99
C LEU A 134 -17.09 14.38 -2.91
N PRO A 135 -18.35 14.11 -3.30
CA PRO A 135 -19.41 13.83 -2.36
C PRO A 135 -19.17 12.56 -1.55
N ASP A 136 -19.84 12.48 -0.39
CA ASP A 136 -19.84 11.28 0.46
C ASP A 136 -20.05 9.99 -0.35
N LEU A 137 -19.22 8.98 -0.03
CA LEU A 137 -19.20 7.71 -0.75
C LEU A 137 -20.26 6.74 -0.22
N GLY A 138 -20.99 7.07 0.85
CA GLY A 138 -21.97 6.18 1.46
C GLY A 138 -21.36 4.84 1.91
N LEU A 139 -20.09 4.85 2.30
CA LEU A 139 -19.40 3.72 2.90
C LEU A 139 -19.55 3.79 4.43
N GLY A 140 -19.52 2.64 5.10
CA GLY A 140 -19.57 2.58 6.56
C GLY A 140 -18.23 2.98 7.19
N ASP A 141 -18.27 3.28 8.48
CA ASP A 141 -17.05 3.48 9.28
C ASP A 141 -16.23 2.17 9.32
N PRO A 142 -14.96 2.18 8.87
CA PRO A 142 -14.09 0.99 8.90
C PRO A 142 -13.77 0.51 10.34
N GLY A 143 -14.05 1.33 11.36
CA GLY A 143 -13.71 1.08 12.74
C GLY A 143 -12.38 1.71 13.13
N VAL A 144 -12.18 1.92 14.44
CA VAL A 144 -10.98 2.59 14.97
C VAL A 144 -9.76 1.66 15.09
N GLU A 145 -9.97 0.35 15.10
CA GLU A 145 -8.89 -0.65 15.24
C GLU A 145 -8.79 -1.55 13.99
N PRO A 146 -7.58 -2.00 13.63
CA PRO A 146 -7.41 -2.97 12.57
C PRO A 146 -8.13 -4.28 12.88
N GLN A 147 -8.67 -4.91 11.85
CA GLN A 147 -9.34 -6.20 11.99
C GLN A 147 -8.34 -7.34 12.22
N GLY A 148 -8.79 -8.42 12.87
CA GLY A 148 -7.99 -9.62 13.12
C GLY A 148 -7.29 -9.61 14.49
N ALA A 149 -6.39 -10.56 14.68
CA ALA A 149 -5.62 -10.67 15.92
C ALA A 149 -4.41 -9.73 15.85
N PRO A 150 -4.15 -8.91 16.89
CA PRO A 150 -2.96 -8.09 16.96
C PRO A 150 -1.67 -8.90 16.83
N ILE A 151 -0.70 -8.34 16.12
CA ILE A 151 0.67 -8.81 16.04
C ILE A 151 1.54 -7.76 16.73
N ASP A 152 2.55 -8.19 17.48
CA ASP A 152 3.55 -7.26 18.01
C ASP A 152 4.40 -6.75 16.83
N LEU A 153 4.15 -5.50 16.43
CA LEU A 153 4.75 -4.87 15.25
C LEU A 153 6.22 -4.48 15.47
N GLU A 154 6.69 -4.44 16.71
CA GLU A 154 8.07 -4.11 17.07
C GLU A 154 8.92 -5.37 17.36
N ASP A 155 8.28 -6.52 17.54
CA ASP A 155 8.96 -7.80 17.78
C ASP A 155 9.33 -8.51 16.47
N GLU A 156 10.60 -8.45 16.11
CA GLU A 156 11.16 -9.15 14.95
C GLU A 156 10.96 -10.67 14.98
N GLU A 157 10.98 -11.31 16.17
CA GLU A 157 10.73 -12.74 16.29
C GLU A 157 9.25 -13.06 15.99
N ALA A 158 8.33 -12.23 16.47
CA ALA A 158 6.91 -12.35 16.15
C ALA A 158 6.63 -12.16 14.66
N LEU A 159 7.21 -11.12 14.04
CA LEU A 159 7.06 -10.85 12.61
C LEU A 159 7.66 -11.96 11.74
N SER A 160 8.87 -12.43 12.07
CA SER A 160 9.52 -13.52 11.32
C SER A 160 8.81 -14.86 11.46
N ALA A 161 8.18 -15.13 12.61
CA ALA A 161 7.36 -16.32 12.82
C ALA A 161 6.01 -16.23 12.07
N ALA A 162 5.41 -15.05 11.99
CA ALA A 162 4.15 -14.82 11.28
C ALA A 162 4.30 -14.81 9.75
N PHE A 163 5.41 -14.26 9.25
CA PHE A 163 5.66 -14.09 7.81
C PHE A 163 7.02 -14.69 7.39
N PRO A 164 7.24 -16.00 7.53
CA PRO A 164 8.56 -16.61 7.37
C PRO A 164 9.17 -16.43 5.98
N GLU A 165 8.35 -16.48 4.92
CA GLU A 165 8.83 -16.35 3.54
C GLU A 165 9.08 -14.89 3.19
N LEU A 166 8.17 -14.00 3.61
CA LEU A 166 8.30 -12.56 3.39
C LEU A 166 9.53 -12.02 4.12
N TRP A 167 9.72 -12.46 5.37
CA TRP A 167 10.87 -12.11 6.19
C TRP A 167 12.18 -12.58 5.57
N ALA A 168 12.24 -13.82 5.11
CA ALA A 168 13.44 -14.37 4.48
C ALA A 168 13.84 -13.57 3.22
N ARG A 169 12.87 -13.04 2.47
CA ARG A 169 13.11 -12.32 1.22
C ARG A 169 13.40 -10.84 1.42
N PHE A 170 12.66 -10.16 2.30
CA PHE A 170 12.69 -8.70 2.46
C PHE A 170 13.23 -8.25 3.82
N GLY A 171 12.95 -8.99 4.91
CA GLY A 171 13.34 -8.60 6.26
C GLY A 171 14.86 -8.44 6.46
N ALA A 172 15.69 -9.31 5.86
CA ALA A 172 17.13 -9.29 6.10
C ALA A 172 17.90 -8.19 5.33
N ARG A 173 17.31 -7.57 4.30
CA ARG A 173 18.03 -6.69 3.35
C ARG A 173 18.19 -5.24 3.83
N GLY A 174 17.29 -4.73 4.66
CA GLY A 174 17.36 -3.36 5.21
C GLY A 174 18.29 -3.21 6.42
N ARG A 175 18.52 -4.28 7.20
CA ARG A 175 19.14 -4.15 8.54
C ARG A 175 20.66 -4.31 8.61
N SER A 176 21.30 -4.75 7.53
CA SER A 176 22.77 -4.99 7.54
C SER A 176 23.62 -3.74 7.28
N ALA A 177 23.04 -2.65 6.76
CA ALA A 177 23.80 -1.44 6.43
C ALA A 177 23.96 -0.48 7.62
N ASP A 178 22.95 -0.38 8.51
CA ASP A 178 22.96 0.64 9.58
C ASP A 178 23.54 0.16 10.92
N GLN A 179 23.66 -1.16 11.16
CA GLN A 179 24.28 -1.69 12.38
C GLN A 179 25.81 -1.87 12.29
N GLN A 180 26.45 -1.68 11.13
CA GLN A 180 27.91 -1.72 11.01
C GLN A 180 28.61 -0.36 11.27
N GLY A 181 27.85 0.69 11.61
CA GLY A 181 28.40 2.02 11.91
C GLY A 181 28.79 2.28 13.37
N LEU A 182 28.40 1.43 14.33
CA LEU A 182 28.58 1.72 15.78
C LEU A 182 29.33 0.66 16.58
N ALA A 183 29.89 -0.37 15.94
CA ALA A 183 30.64 -1.43 16.61
C ALA A 183 32.02 -1.68 15.98
N GLY A 184 32.83 -0.63 15.85
CA GLY A 184 34.28 -0.73 15.64
C GLY A 184 35.01 -0.55 16.98
N GLY A 185 35.37 -1.66 17.62
CA GLY A 185 35.89 -1.75 18.98
C GLY A 185 37.28 -1.16 19.26
N PRO A 186 37.81 -1.40 20.47
CA PRO A 186 38.91 -0.64 21.07
C PRO A 186 40.30 -1.17 20.67
N ALA A 187 41.29 -0.26 20.56
CA ALA A 187 42.73 -0.53 20.69
C ALA A 187 43.49 0.81 20.84
N GLN A 188 43.89 1.20 22.06
CA GLN A 188 45.25 1.08 22.61
C GLN A 188 46.37 1.64 21.72
N VAL A 189 46.96 2.78 22.13
CA VAL A 189 48.31 2.86 22.74
C VAL A 189 48.30 3.96 23.79
#